data_AF-A0A383EZB5-F1
#
_entry.id   AF-A0A383EZB5-F1
#
_cell.length_a   1.000
_cell.length_b   1.000
_cell.length_c   1.000
_cell.angle_alpha   90.00
_cell.angle_beta   90.00
_cell.angle_gamma   90.00
#
_symmetry.space_group_name_H-M   'P 1'
#
loop_
_entity.id
_entity.type
_entity.pdbx_description
1 polymer ?
#
loop_
_entity_poly.entity_id
_entity_poly.type
_entity_poly.pdbx_seq_one_letter_code
_entity_poly.pdbx_strand_id
1 'polypeptide(L)'
;MKYIVLILIFLLCGCAPPFEEAYPPKWVIASQYLPREKLQGLRGAGFFEIKNTIYSHYCDSHGNMIRMKYNEDGHTWKQIKYETHGCI
;
A
#
# COMPACT_ATOMS: atom_id res chain seq x y z
N MET A 1 29.71 31.64 16.74
CA MET A 1 29.97 30.23 16.39
C MET A 1 29.02 29.27 17.12
N LYS A 2 28.96 29.26 18.46
CA LYS A 2 28.15 28.32 19.27
C LYS A 2 26.63 28.36 18.98
N TYR A 3 26.04 29.53 18.74
CA TYR A 3 24.60 29.68 18.46
C TYR A 3 24.20 29.35 17.01
N ILE A 4 25.14 29.43 16.06
CA ILE A 4 24.88 29.16 14.64
C ILE A 4 24.57 27.67 14.44
N VAL A 5 25.27 26.79 15.15
CA VAL A 5 25.04 25.35 15.12
C VAL A 5 23.64 24.99 15.67
N LEU A 6 23.22 25.64 16.75
CA LEU A 6 21.88 25.46 17.33
C LEU A 6 20.76 25.92 16.38
N ILE A 7 20.96 27.04 15.70
CA ILE A 7 19.99 27.56 14.71
C ILE A 7 19.92 26.63 13.49
N LEU A 8 21.05 26.08 13.03
CA LEU A 8 21.08 25.11 11.93
C LEU A 8 20.31 23.82 12.28
N ILE A 9 20.48 23.31 13.50
CA ILE A 9 19.78 22.10 13.98
C ILE A 9 18.27 22.34 14.03
N PHE A 10 17.83 23.50 14.54
CA PHE A 10 16.40 23.85 14.57
C PHE A 10 15.79 24.02 13.17
N LEU A 11 16.54 24.58 12.22
CA LEU A 11 16.11 24.70 10.82
C LEU A 11 15.97 23.33 10.13
N LEU A 12 16.83 22.38 10.44
CA LEU A 12 16.79 21.03 9.85
C LEU A 12 15.67 20.15 10.44
N CYS A 13 15.30 20.35 11.72
CA CYS A 13 14.21 19.60 12.34
C CYS A 13 12.80 20.06 11.94
N GLY A 14 12.65 21.26 11.36
CA GLY A 14 11.33 21.84 11.01
C GLY A 14 10.78 21.49 9.62
N CYS A 15 11.53 20.78 8.78
CA CYS A 15 11.18 20.54 7.37
C CYS A 15 10.57 19.16 7.08
N ALA A 16 10.22 18.38 8.09
CA ALA A 16 9.39 17.21 7.92
C ALA A 16 7.96 17.59 8.29
N PRO A 17 7.00 17.66 7.34
CA PRO A 17 5.60 17.72 7.74
C PRO A 17 5.33 16.52 8.66
N PRO A 18 4.43 16.61 9.65
CA PRO A 18 4.00 15.44 10.39
C PRO A 18 3.27 14.54 9.39
N PHE A 19 4.02 13.71 8.68
CA PHE A 19 3.50 12.60 7.89
C PHE A 19 3.09 11.49 8.86
N GLU A 20 2.28 11.83 9.86
CA GLU A 20 1.53 10.80 10.57
C GLU A 20 0.44 10.34 9.59
N GLU A 21 0.80 9.36 8.75
CA GLU A 21 -0.22 8.48 8.19
C GLU A 21 -1.08 8.01 9.37
N ALA A 22 -2.36 8.35 9.34
CA ALA A 22 -3.30 8.03 10.41
C ALA A 22 -3.15 6.54 10.77
N TYR A 23 -2.81 6.24 12.03
CA TYR A 23 -2.65 4.87 12.48
C TYR A 23 -4.02 4.28 12.83
N PRO A 24 -4.37 3.06 12.37
CA PRO A 24 -3.54 2.17 11.57
C PRO A 24 -3.51 2.56 10.07
N PRO A 25 -2.37 2.34 9.38
CA PRO A 25 -2.26 2.66 7.95
C PRO A 25 -3.39 2.07 7.12
N LYS A 26 -3.80 2.76 6.06
CA LYS A 26 -4.93 2.34 5.20
C LYS A 26 -4.83 0.89 4.70
N TRP A 27 -3.62 0.45 4.33
CA TRP A 27 -3.40 -0.92 3.86
C TRP A 27 -3.65 -1.96 4.96
N VAL A 28 -3.40 -1.63 6.23
CA VAL A 28 -3.67 -2.52 7.37
C VAL A 28 -5.18 -2.75 7.48
N ILE A 29 -5.97 -1.68 7.42
CA ILE A 29 -7.44 -1.76 7.42
C ILE A 29 -7.91 -2.58 6.21
N ALA A 30 -7.43 -2.25 5.01
CA ALA A 30 -7.80 -2.95 3.78
C ALA A 30 -7.49 -4.46 3.82
N SER A 31 -6.37 -4.85 4.45
CA SER A 31 -5.96 -6.25 4.58
C SER A 31 -6.90 -7.10 5.43
N GLN A 32 -7.65 -6.48 6.35
CA GLN A 32 -8.63 -7.16 7.19
C GLN A 32 -9.85 -7.62 6.39
N TYR A 33 -10.20 -6.88 5.33
CA TYR A 33 -11.37 -7.15 4.48
C TYR A 33 -11.04 -7.94 3.22
N LEU A 34 -9.80 -8.40 3.08
CA LEU A 34 -9.34 -9.13 1.91
C LEU A 34 -10.07 -10.50 1.79
N PRO A 35 -10.68 -10.84 0.65
CA PRO A 35 -11.42 -12.10 0.46
C PRO A 35 -10.45 -13.28 0.27
N ARG A 36 -9.90 -13.79 1.39
CA ARG A 36 -8.86 -14.83 1.39
C ARG A 36 -9.30 -16.12 0.70
N GLU A 37 -10.58 -16.45 0.75
CA GLU A 37 -11.18 -17.59 0.08
C GLU A 37 -11.05 -17.50 -1.45
N LYS A 38 -11.06 -16.29 -2.02
CA LYS A 38 -10.92 -16.06 -3.48
C LYS A 38 -9.47 -16.03 -3.95
N LEU A 39 -8.52 -16.04 -3.00
CA LEU A 39 -7.09 -15.88 -3.27
C LEU A 39 -6.31 -17.17 -3.01
N GLN A 40 -7.01 -18.28 -2.76
CA GLN A 40 -6.39 -19.59 -2.55
C GLN A 40 -5.57 -20.01 -3.79
N GLY A 41 -4.37 -20.51 -3.55
CA GLY A 41 -3.44 -20.90 -4.61
C GLY A 41 -2.66 -19.75 -5.25
N LEU A 42 -2.95 -18.50 -4.86
CA LEU A 42 -2.19 -17.33 -5.32
C LEU A 42 -1.20 -16.85 -4.25
N ARG A 43 -0.06 -16.33 -4.69
CA ARG A 43 0.95 -15.70 -3.83
C ARG A 43 0.73 -14.19 -3.79
N GLY A 44 0.68 -13.61 -2.60
CA GLY A 44 0.58 -12.17 -2.42
C GLY A 44 1.85 -11.47 -2.89
N ALA A 45 1.70 -10.48 -3.77
CA ALA A 45 2.76 -9.63 -4.29
C ALA A 45 2.74 -8.21 -3.70
N GLY A 46 2.01 -8.01 -2.60
CA GLY A 46 2.04 -6.79 -1.78
C GLY A 46 0.81 -5.89 -1.93
N PHE A 47 0.81 -4.79 -1.16
CA PHE A 47 -0.18 -3.71 -1.22
C PHE A 47 0.51 -2.43 -1.69
N PHE A 48 -0.19 -1.62 -2.47
CA PHE A 48 0.33 -0.35 -2.96
C PHE A 48 -0.82 0.63 -3.19
N GLU A 49 -0.50 1.92 -3.16
CA GLU A 49 -1.48 2.99 -3.33
C GLU A 49 -1.28 3.68 -4.69
N ILE A 50 -2.37 3.86 -5.44
CA ILE A 50 -2.38 4.68 -6.66
C ILE A 50 -3.53 5.67 -6.55
N LYS A 51 -3.23 6.98 -6.62
CA LYS A 51 -4.22 8.06 -6.51
C LYS A 51 -5.16 7.88 -5.30
N ASN A 52 -4.56 7.68 -4.13
CA ASN A 52 -5.25 7.50 -2.85
C ASN A 52 -6.16 6.26 -2.75
N THR A 53 -5.98 5.27 -3.65
CA THR A 53 -6.70 4.01 -3.58
C THR A 53 -5.74 2.86 -3.37
N ILE A 54 -6.08 1.96 -2.45
CA ILE A 54 -5.32 0.75 -2.17
C ILE A 54 -5.59 -0.31 -3.24
N TYR A 55 -4.51 -0.95 -3.67
CA TYR A 55 -4.51 -2.11 -4.54
C TYR A 55 -3.65 -3.21 -3.92
N SER A 56 -3.88 -4.44 -4.37
CA SER A 56 -3.02 -5.57 -4.05
C SER A 56 -2.86 -6.47 -5.27
N HIS A 57 -1.66 -7.03 -5.45
CA HIS A 57 -1.37 -7.99 -6.51
C HIS A 57 -1.28 -9.40 -5.96
N TYR A 58 -1.72 -10.36 -6.77
CA TYR A 58 -1.54 -11.78 -6.49
C TYR A 58 -1.10 -12.51 -7.75
N CYS A 59 -0.18 -13.46 -7.58
CA CYS A 59 0.42 -14.22 -8.67
C CYS A 59 0.03 -15.70 -8.58
N ASP A 60 -0.26 -16.33 -9.70
CA ASP A 60 -0.41 -17.79 -9.78
C ASP A 60 0.93 -18.49 -10.02
N SER A 61 0.92 -19.83 -10.07
CA SER A 61 2.12 -20.65 -10.31
C SER A 61 2.71 -20.52 -11.72
N HIS A 62 1.95 -19.98 -12.68
CA HIS A 62 2.38 -19.76 -14.06
C HIS A 62 2.91 -18.33 -14.25
N GLY A 63 2.93 -17.51 -13.20
CA GLY A 63 3.39 -16.13 -13.25
C GLY A 63 2.35 -15.13 -13.75
N ASN A 64 1.08 -15.53 -13.86
CA ASN A 64 0.00 -14.59 -14.17
C ASN A 64 -0.36 -13.77 -12.93
N MET A 65 -0.71 -12.51 -13.13
CA MET A 65 -1.02 -11.56 -12.07
C MET A 65 -2.50 -11.15 -12.11
N ILE A 66 -3.14 -11.13 -10.95
CA ILE A 66 -4.39 -10.40 -10.74
C ILE A 66 -4.14 -9.14 -9.92
N ARG A 67 -4.85 -8.06 -10.27
CA ARG A 67 -4.86 -6.81 -9.50
C ARG A 67 -6.20 -6.63 -8.84
N MET A 68 -6.19 -6.60 -7.52
CA MET A 68 -7.34 -6.30 -6.68
C MET A 68 -7.31 -4.81 -6.35
N LYS A 69 -8.47 -4.14 -6.46
CA LYS A 69 -8.71 -2.77 -6.02
C LYS A 69 -9.59 -2.80 -4.78
N TYR A 70 -9.19 -2.08 -3.74
CA TYR A 70 -9.99 -1.89 -2.55
C TYR A 70 -10.98 -0.73 -2.73
N ASN A 71 -12.20 -0.92 -2.27
CA ASN A 71 -13.21 0.12 -2.16
C ASN A 71 -13.36 0.50 -0.68
N GLU A 72 -12.94 1.72 -0.34
CA GLU A 72 -12.94 2.21 1.04
C GLU A 72 -14.36 2.35 1.62
N ASP A 73 -15.33 2.83 0.84
CA ASP A 73 -16.70 3.12 1.31
C ASP A 73 -17.45 1.85 1.75
N GLY A 74 -17.22 0.74 1.04
CA GLY A 74 -17.92 -0.52 1.25
C GLY A 74 -17.07 -1.61 1.87
N HIS A 75 -15.79 -1.34 2.17
CA HIS A 75 -14.83 -2.35 2.63
C HIS A 75 -14.79 -3.61 1.75
N THR A 76 -14.82 -3.43 0.43
CA THR A 76 -14.85 -4.55 -0.54
C THR A 76 -13.66 -4.55 -1.48
N TRP A 77 -13.36 -5.72 -2.03
CA TRP A 77 -12.30 -5.91 -3.01
C TRP A 77 -12.87 -6.35 -4.35
N LYS A 78 -12.38 -5.74 -5.44
CA LYS A 78 -12.75 -6.08 -6.81
C LYS A 78 -11.50 -6.35 -7.65
N GLN A 79 -11.49 -7.45 -8.39
CA GLN A 79 -10.48 -7.67 -9.42
C GLN A 79 -10.68 -6.68 -10.56
N ILE A 80 -9.65 -5.91 -10.90
CA ILE A 80 -9.69 -4.89 -11.96
C ILE A 80 -8.78 -5.20 -13.14
N LYS A 81 -7.79 -6.08 -12.96
CA LYS A 81 -6.86 -6.47 -14.02
C LYS A 81 -6.50 -7.94 -13.87
N TYR A 82 -6.32 -8.59 -15.00
CA TYR A 82 -5.61 -9.85 -15.15
C TYR A 82 -4.52 -9.65 -16.20
N GLU A 83 -3.32 -10.15 -15.94
CA GLU A 83 -2.16 -9.95 -16.80
C GLU A 83 -1.34 -11.24 -16.86
N THR A 84 -1.15 -11.79 -18.05
CA THR A 84 -0.33 -12.98 -18.25
C THR A 84 1.14 -12.64 -18.10
N HIS A 85 1.92 -13.47 -17.41
CA HIS A 85 3.34 -13.22 -17.11
C HIS A 85 3.59 -11.90 -16.36
N GLY A 86 2.60 -11.38 -15.62
CA GLY A 86 2.77 -10.13 -14.86
C GLY A 86 3.69 -10.25 -13.64
N CYS A 87 4.11 -11.47 -13.28
CA CYS A 87 4.99 -11.75 -12.15
C CYS A 87 6.29 -12.50 -12.54
N ILE A 88 6.63 -12.56 -13.84
CA ILE A 88 7.86 -13.17 -14.38
C ILE A 88 8.73 -12.09 -15.00
#